data_AF-V4B4Q8-F1
#
_entry.id   AF-V4B4Q8-F1
#
_cell.length_a   1.000
_cell.length_b   1.000
_cell.length_c   1.000
_cell.angle_alpha   90.00
_cell.angle_beta   90.00
_cell.angle_gamma   90.00
#
_symmetry.space_group_name_H-M   'P 1'
#
loop_
_entity.id
_entity.type
_entity.pdbx_description
1 polymer ?
#
loop_
_entity_poly.entity_id
_entity_poly.type
_entity_poly.pdbx_seq_one_letter_code
_entity_poly.pdbx_strand_id
1 'polypeptide(L)'
;MQIPAVWGFFIHQIFTPIFTVVGIIGNCLSFIVMKSKTLRHKSYSHYLCALAVFDSLVLIEREILVTNDLLMYYGKPGVFEGFSAAACKIFNFTGCVCSLMSSWIIVCMAQERLLVVYMPFKKHVFTTQRGAILIILSLFIV
;
A
#
# COMPACT_ATOMS: atom_id res chain seq x y z
N MET A 1 18.48 -9.74 32.47
CA MET A 1 18.71 -8.43 31.84
C MET A 1 18.13 -8.49 30.43
N GLN A 2 16.82 -8.25 30.26
CA GLN A 2 16.11 -8.38 28.98
C GLN A 2 14.87 -7.45 28.94
N ILE A 3 15.08 -6.20 29.35
CA ILE A 3 14.05 -5.16 29.44
C ILE A 3 13.83 -4.40 28.10
N PRO A 4 14.80 -4.21 27.18
CA PRO A 4 14.58 -3.33 26.01
C PRO A 4 13.66 -3.93 24.93
N ALA A 5 13.51 -5.25 24.85
CA ALA A 5 12.68 -5.89 23.81
C ALA A 5 11.17 -5.69 24.06
N VAL A 6 10.76 -5.61 25.33
CA VAL A 6 9.34 -5.55 25.71
C VAL A 6 8.76 -4.17 25.37
N TRP A 7 9.51 -3.10 25.63
CA TRP A 7 9.10 -1.74 25.26
C TRP A 7 8.93 -1.57 23.75
N GLY A 8 9.82 -2.15 22.94
CA GLY A 8 9.71 -2.11 21.49
C GLY A 8 8.44 -2.79 20.97
N PHE A 9 8.09 -3.93 21.55
CA PHE A 9 6.85 -4.65 21.22
C PHE A 9 5.60 -3.81 21.54
N PHE A 10 5.51 -3.26 22.76
CA PHE A 10 4.37 -2.42 23.16
C PHE A 10 4.26 -1.14 22.32
N ILE A 11 5.38 -0.49 22.02
CA ILE A 11 5.41 0.69 21.13
C ILE A 11 4.88 0.30 19.76
N HIS A 12 5.39 -0.77 19.15
CA HIS A 12 4.93 -1.21 17.84
C HIS A 12 3.41 -1.51 17.83
N GLN A 13 2.90 -2.12 18.90
CA GLN A 13 1.51 -2.52 18.99
C GLN A 13 0.54 -1.35 19.26
N ILE A 14 1.00 -0.28 19.90
CA ILE A 14 0.20 0.93 20.14
C ILE A 14 0.25 1.87 18.94
N PHE A 15 1.44 2.07 18.35
CA PHE A 15 1.60 3.02 17.25
C PHE A 15 1.00 2.51 15.93
N THR A 16 1.15 1.23 15.61
CA THR A 16 0.62 0.65 14.36
C THR A 16 -0.88 0.92 14.16
N PRO A 17 -1.79 0.63 15.11
CA PRO A 17 -3.22 0.92 14.95
C PRO A 17 -3.53 2.41 14.84
N ILE A 18 -2.78 3.27 15.53
CA ILE A 18 -2.93 4.73 15.40
C ILE A 18 -2.59 5.16 13.97
N PHE A 19 -1.46 4.72 13.44
CA PHE A 19 -1.06 5.01 12.06
C PHE A 19 -2.04 4.44 11.04
N THR A 20 -2.59 3.25 11.30
CA THR A 20 -3.58 2.65 10.42
C THR A 20 -4.88 3.45 10.39
N VAL A 21 -5.43 3.84 11.54
CA VAL A 21 -6.67 4.65 11.58
C VAL A 21 -6.46 5.98 10.85
N VAL A 22 -5.38 6.69 11.17
CA VAL A 22 -5.05 7.97 10.53
C VAL A 22 -4.83 7.79 9.03
N GLY A 23 -4.10 6.74 8.65
CA GLY A 23 -3.78 6.42 7.26
C GLY A 23 -5.00 6.04 6.43
N ILE A 24 -5.92 5.22 6.97
CA ILE A 24 -7.18 4.87 6.29
C ILE A 24 -8.04 6.12 6.09
N ILE A 25 -8.17 6.98 7.11
CA ILE A 25 -8.92 8.23 6.97
C ILE A 25 -8.30 9.12 5.89
N GLY A 26 -6.97 9.30 5.91
CA GLY A 26 -6.25 10.09 4.92
C GLY A 26 -6.37 9.54 3.49
N ASN A 27 -6.28 8.22 3.32
CA ASN A 27 -6.41 7.56 2.03
C ASN A 27 -7.86 7.62 1.49
N CYS A 28 -8.86 7.45 2.36
CA CYS A 28 -10.27 7.63 2.00
C CYS A 28 -10.55 9.06 1.54
N LEU A 29 -10.08 10.07 2.28
CA LEU A 29 -10.21 11.47 1.88
C LEU A 29 -9.51 11.74 0.54
N SER A 30 -8.30 11.20 0.35
CA SER A 30 -7.56 11.30 -0.90
C SER A 30 -8.35 10.71 -2.07
N PHE A 31 -8.94 9.53 -1.89
CA PHE A 31 -9.78 8.90 -2.91
C PHE A 31 -11.02 9.73 -3.25
N ILE A 32 -11.73 10.24 -2.23
CA ILE A 32 -12.94 11.08 -2.42
C ILE A 32 -12.59 12.37 -3.17
N VAL A 33 -11.52 13.05 -2.75
CA VAL A 33 -11.06 14.31 -3.38
C VAL A 33 -10.60 14.07 -4.82
N MET A 34 -9.85 13.00 -5.07
CA MET A 34 -9.37 12.64 -6.41
C MET A 34 -10.52 12.28 -7.36
N LYS A 35 -11.60 11.67 -6.84
CA LYS A 35 -12.83 11.38 -7.60
C LYS A 35 -13.70 12.60 -7.88
N SER A 36 -13.42 13.75 -7.27
CA SER A 36 -14.17 14.99 -7.51
C SER A 36 -14.07 15.45 -8.97
N LYS A 37 -15.16 16.03 -9.50
CA LYS A 37 -15.31 16.44 -10.91
C LYS A 37 -14.18 17.34 -11.40
N THR A 38 -13.58 18.13 -10.51
CA THR A 38 -12.50 19.08 -10.82
C THR A 38 -11.18 18.39 -11.16
N LEU A 39 -10.89 17.21 -10.58
CA LEU A 39 -9.58 16.56 -10.66
C LEU A 39 -9.58 15.25 -11.47
N ARG A 40 -10.76 14.68 -11.73
CA ARG A 40 -10.93 13.40 -12.45
C ARG A 40 -10.35 13.38 -13.86
N HIS A 41 -10.22 14.53 -14.53
CA HIS A 41 -9.70 14.59 -15.90
C HIS A 41 -8.16 14.58 -15.97
N LYS A 42 -7.47 14.49 -14.84
CA LYS A 42 -6.01 14.55 -14.81
C LYS A 42 -5.42 13.17 -14.54
N SER A 43 -4.41 12.78 -15.30
CA SER A 43 -3.72 11.48 -15.14
C SER A 43 -3.25 11.23 -13.70
N TYR A 44 -2.75 12.27 -13.02
CA TYR A 44 -2.29 12.18 -11.64
C TYR A 44 -3.38 11.74 -10.67
N SER A 45 -4.66 12.02 -10.97
CA SER A 45 -5.77 11.61 -10.12
C SER A 45 -5.95 10.09 -10.12
N HIS A 46 -5.72 9.44 -11.27
CA HIS A 46 -5.77 8.00 -11.38
C HIS A 46 -4.63 7.32 -10.60
N TYR A 47 -3.40 7.84 -10.70
CA TYR A 47 -2.27 7.33 -9.93
C TYR A 47 -2.48 7.48 -8.43
N LEU A 48 -2.94 8.64 -7.97
CA LEU A 48 -3.19 8.89 -6.55
C LEU A 48 -4.37 8.07 -6.01
N CYS A 49 -5.41 7.82 -6.82
CA CYS A 49 -6.45 6.86 -6.44
C CYS A 49 -5.91 5.44 -6.28
N ALA A 50 -5.07 4.98 -7.21
CA ALA A 50 -4.46 3.65 -7.12
C ALA A 50 -3.54 3.55 -5.90
N LEU A 51 -2.72 4.59 -5.66
CA LEU A 51 -1.86 4.71 -4.49
C LEU A 51 -2.64 4.59 -3.19
N ALA A 52 -3.73 5.36 -3.05
CA ALA A 52 -4.58 5.34 -1.85
C ALA A 52 -5.21 3.96 -1.60
N VAL A 53 -5.53 3.19 -2.67
CA VAL A 53 -6.03 1.81 -2.54
C VAL A 53 -4.93 0.88 -2.04
N PHE A 54 -3.74 0.92 -2.65
CA PHE A 54 -2.62 0.06 -2.23
C PHE A 54 -2.14 0.40 -0.81
N ASP A 55 -2.05 1.67 -0.45
CA ASP A 55 -1.68 2.08 0.90
C ASP A 55 -2.72 1.62 1.93
N SER A 56 -4.02 1.68 1.60
CA SER A 56 -5.07 1.15 2.48
C SER A 56 -4.96 -0.37 2.65
N LEU A 57 -4.63 -1.11 1.58
CA LEU A 57 -4.41 -2.57 1.66
C LEU A 57 -3.21 -2.92 2.54
N VAL A 58 -2.08 -2.20 2.39
CA VAL A 58 -0.88 -2.41 3.24
C VAL A 58 -1.17 -2.10 4.70
N LEU A 59 -1.94 -1.05 4.99
CA LEU A 59 -2.34 -0.72 6.36
C LEU A 59 -3.21 -1.83 6.97
N ILE A 60 -4.21 -2.32 6.23
CA ILE A 60 -5.06 -3.43 6.68
C ILE A 60 -4.24 -4.69 6.96
N GLU A 61 -3.31 -5.02 6.06
CA GLU A 61 -2.45 -6.18 6.24
C GLU A 61 -1.58 -6.07 7.50
N ARG A 62 -0.97 -4.90 7.73
CA ARG A 62 -0.18 -4.63 8.95
C ARG A 62 -1.00 -4.75 10.21
N GLU A 63 -2.25 -4.29 10.22
CA GLU A 63 -3.16 -4.47 11.37
C GLU A 63 -3.44 -5.93 11.66
N ILE A 64 -3.66 -6.74 10.62
CA ILE A 64 -3.90 -8.18 10.78
C ILE A 64 -2.68 -8.86 11.39
N LEU A 65 -1.46 -8.51 10.94
CA LEU A 65 -0.21 -9.05 11.48
C LEU A 65 -0.01 -8.66 12.95
N VAL A 66 -0.21 -7.38 13.30
CA VAL A 66 -0.10 -6.91 14.69
C VAL A 66 -1.14 -7.56 15.60
N THR A 67 -2.36 -7.74 15.11
CA THR A 67 -3.43 -8.42 15.85
C THR A 67 -3.08 -9.90 16.06
N ASN A 68 -2.50 -10.56 15.05
CA ASN A 68 -2.02 -11.93 15.18
C ASN A 68 -0.91 -12.08 16.22
N ASP A 69 0.10 -11.21 16.19
CA ASP A 69 1.19 -11.21 17.17
C ASP A 69 0.67 -11.00 18.59
N LEU A 70 -0.34 -10.13 18.74
CA LEU A 70 -1.00 -9.89 20.02
C LEU A 70 -1.79 -11.11 20.53
N LEU A 71 -2.53 -11.79 19.65
CA LEU A 71 -3.27 -13.01 19.99
C LEU A 71 -2.31 -14.12 20.43
N MET A 72 -1.20 -14.31 19.70
CA MET A 72 -0.16 -15.27 20.05
C MET A 72 0.51 -14.93 21.39
N TYR A 73 0.77 -13.64 21.66
CA TYR A 73 1.34 -13.20 22.95
C TYR A 73 0.44 -13.54 24.15
N TYR A 74 -0.89 -13.42 23.99
CA TYR A 74 -1.86 -13.79 25.02
C TYR A 74 -2.22 -15.29 25.04
N GLY A 75 -1.56 -16.13 24.23
CA GLY A 75 -1.85 -17.57 24.14
C GLY A 75 -3.24 -17.89 23.59
N LYS A 76 -3.84 -16.96 22.85
CA LYS A 76 -5.10 -17.15 22.12
C LYS A 76 -4.82 -17.67 20.73
N PRO A 77 -5.80 -18.34 20.09
CA PRO A 77 -5.59 -18.82 18.75
C PRO A 77 -5.29 -17.66 17.80
N GLY A 78 -4.20 -17.77 17.04
CA GLY A 78 -3.75 -16.73 16.11
C GLY A 78 -4.75 -16.55 14.96
N VAL A 79 -4.73 -15.39 14.29
CA VAL A 79 -5.62 -15.12 13.14
C VAL A 79 -5.37 -16.15 12.01
N PHE A 80 -4.15 -16.67 11.93
CA PHE A 80 -3.75 -17.67 10.94
C PHE A 80 -3.87 -19.13 11.39
N GLU A 81 -4.36 -19.41 12.60
CA GLU A 81 -4.38 -20.78 13.16
C GLU A 81 -5.32 -21.74 12.41
N GLY A 82 -6.29 -21.21 11.67
CA GLY A 82 -7.15 -21.96 10.74
C GLY A 82 -6.75 -21.85 9.27
N PHE A 83 -5.69 -21.11 8.93
CA PHE A 83 -5.27 -20.90 7.55
C PHE A 83 -4.30 -22.00 7.10
N SER A 84 -4.43 -22.44 5.84
CA SER A 84 -3.42 -23.29 5.22
C SER A 84 -2.08 -22.56 5.15
N ALA A 85 -0.96 -23.30 5.31
CA ALA A 85 0.38 -22.76 5.18
C ALA A 85 0.61 -22.03 3.85
N ALA A 86 -0.06 -22.47 2.77
CA ALA A 86 -0.03 -21.79 1.48
C ALA A 86 -0.70 -20.41 1.55
N ALA A 87 -1.83 -20.28 2.24
CA ALA A 87 -2.58 -19.04 2.33
C ALA A 87 -1.84 -17.97 3.17
N CYS A 88 -1.16 -18.38 4.24
CA CYS A 88 -0.29 -17.48 5.02
C CYS A 88 0.88 -16.93 4.17
N LYS A 89 1.53 -17.79 3.36
CA LYS A 89 2.58 -17.37 2.43
C LYS A 89 2.06 -16.40 1.37
N ILE A 90 0.91 -16.70 0.78
CA ILE A 90 0.27 -15.83 -0.22
C ILE A 90 -0.12 -14.48 0.38
N PHE A 91 -0.62 -14.45 1.62
CA PHE A 91 -0.96 -13.21 2.31
C PHE A 91 0.26 -12.29 2.46
N ASN A 92 1.37 -12.82 3.01
CA ASN A 92 2.61 -12.07 3.20
C ASN A 92 3.22 -11.63 1.85
N PHE A 93 3.18 -12.51 0.83
CA PHE A 93 3.63 -12.16 -0.51
C PHE A 93 2.81 -11.01 -1.12
N THR A 94 1.48 -11.09 -1.00
CA THR A 94 0.56 -10.04 -1.49
C THR A 94 0.90 -8.69 -0.84
N GLY A 95 1.21 -8.69 0.45
CA GLY A 95 1.65 -7.51 1.16
C GLY A 95 2.91 -6.85 0.64
N CYS A 96 3.94 -7.67 0.43
CA CYS A 96 5.19 -7.22 -0.17
C CYS A 96 4.94 -6.59 -1.55
N VAL A 97 4.11 -7.24 -2.38
CA VAL A 97 3.73 -6.74 -3.70
C VAL A 97 2.95 -5.43 -3.60
N CYS A 98 2.00 -5.29 -2.67
CA CYS A 98 1.24 -4.05 -2.47
C CYS A 98 2.14 -2.88 -2.05
N SER A 99 3.09 -3.11 -1.14
CA SER A 99 4.04 -2.08 -0.70
C SER A 99 4.96 -1.66 -1.84
N LEU A 100 5.45 -2.61 -2.63
CA LEU A 100 6.28 -2.33 -3.80
C LEU A 100 5.48 -1.57 -4.86
N MET A 101 4.23 -1.95 -5.11
CA MET A 101 3.35 -1.27 -6.06
C MET A 101 3.12 0.20 -5.68
N SER A 102 2.87 0.48 -4.40
CA SER A 102 2.71 1.86 -3.90
C SER A 102 3.95 2.71 -4.24
N SER A 103 5.16 2.18 -3.99
CA SER A 103 6.40 2.89 -4.33
C SER A 103 6.58 3.15 -5.84
N TRP A 104 6.25 2.17 -6.69
CA TRP A 104 6.36 2.30 -8.14
C TRP A 104 5.33 3.28 -8.72
N ILE A 105 4.13 3.35 -8.17
CA ILE A 105 3.12 4.34 -8.57
C ILE A 105 3.64 5.76 -8.37
N ILE A 106 4.36 6.04 -7.28
CA ILE A 106 4.97 7.35 -7.02
C ILE A 106 6.05 7.64 -8.06
N VAL A 107 6.90 6.67 -8.39
CA VAL A 107 7.94 6.83 -9.44
C VAL A 107 7.31 7.12 -10.80
N CYS A 108 6.28 6.37 -11.19
CA CYS A 108 5.54 6.59 -12.44
C CYS A 108 4.91 7.99 -12.47
N MET A 109 4.32 8.43 -11.36
CA MET A 109 3.78 9.78 -11.23
C MET A 109 4.87 10.84 -11.40
N ALA A 110 6.03 10.67 -10.77
CA ALA A 110 7.16 11.60 -10.91
C ALA A 110 7.68 11.64 -12.35
N GLN A 111 7.83 10.49 -13.00
CA GLN A 111 8.24 10.40 -14.40
C GLN A 111 7.26 11.12 -15.33
N GLU A 112 5.94 10.94 -15.14
CA GLU A 112 4.94 11.66 -15.93
C GLU A 112 5.08 13.18 -15.76
N ARG A 113 5.28 13.65 -14.51
CA ARG A 113 5.46 15.08 -14.24
C ARG A 113 6.73 15.64 -14.89
N LEU A 114 7.84 14.90 -14.86
CA LEU A 114 9.07 15.29 -15.53
C LEU A 114 8.88 15.35 -17.05
N LEU A 115 8.24 14.34 -17.66
CA LEU A 115 7.97 14.33 -19.10
C LEU A 115 7.11 15.52 -19.55
N VAL A 116 6.11 15.91 -18.76
CA VAL A 116 5.28 17.09 -19.05
C VAL A 116 6.09 18.38 -19.04
N VAL A 117 7.09 18.49 -18.16
CA VAL A 117 7.97 19.68 -18.07
C VAL A 117 8.99 19.70 -19.21
N TYR A 118 9.66 18.57 -19.50
CA TYR A 118 10.69 18.50 -20.52
C TYR A 118 10.14 18.46 -21.96
N MET A 119 8.94 17.88 -22.18
CA MET A 119 8.37 17.70 -23.53
C MET A 119 6.89 18.12 -23.60
N PRO A 120 6.60 19.43 -23.66
CA PRO A 120 5.22 19.93 -23.70
C PRO A 120 4.41 19.50 -24.95
N PHE A 121 5.06 19.08 -26.04
CA PHE A 121 4.44 18.73 -27.33
C PHE A 121 4.09 17.24 -27.54
N LYS A 122 4.53 16.32 -26.65
CA LYS A 122 4.27 14.86 -26.78
C LYS A 122 3.18 14.34 -25.83
N LYS A 123 2.25 15.19 -25.42
CA LYS A 123 1.17 14.92 -24.44
C LYS A 123 0.33 13.65 -24.70
N HIS A 124 0.33 13.11 -25.91
CA HIS A 124 -0.60 12.03 -26.30
C HIS A 124 0.05 10.64 -26.46
N VAL A 125 1.38 10.53 -26.47
CA VAL A 125 2.06 9.24 -26.77
C VAL A 125 2.56 8.53 -25.51
N PHE A 126 2.95 9.30 -24.48
CA PHE A 126 3.49 8.75 -23.22
C PHE A 126 2.42 8.45 -22.15
N THR A 127 1.13 8.58 -22.48
CA THR A 127 -0.01 8.05 -21.71
C THR A 127 -0.08 6.53 -21.85
N THR A 128 1.04 5.84 -21.75
CA THR A 128 1.08 4.39 -21.90
C THR A 128 0.97 3.77 -20.52
N GLN A 129 -0.29 3.55 -20.14
CA GLN A 129 -0.75 2.55 -19.16
C GLN A 129 -0.02 1.19 -19.28
N ARG A 130 0.66 0.93 -20.41
CA ARG A 130 1.54 -0.21 -20.67
C ARG A 130 2.70 -0.34 -19.67
N GLY A 131 3.26 0.76 -19.14
CA GLY A 131 4.33 0.69 -18.13
C GLY A 131 3.83 0.12 -16.80
N ALA A 132 2.68 0.60 -16.32
CA ALA A 132 2.04 0.07 -15.12
C ALA A 132 1.60 -1.39 -15.30
N ILE A 133 1.07 -1.76 -16.46
CA ILE A 133 0.67 -3.14 -16.77
C ILE A 133 1.89 -4.07 -16.85
N LEU A 134 2.99 -3.65 -17.47
CA LEU A 134 4.25 -4.42 -17.52
C LEU A 134 4.86 -4.60 -16.12
N ILE A 135 4.79 -3.58 -15.26
CA ILE A 135 5.29 -3.66 -13.89
C ILE A 135 4.41 -4.59 -13.05
N ILE A 136 3.08 -4.45 -13.11
CA ILE A 136 2.12 -5.37 -12.48
C ILE A 136 2.35 -6.81 -12.95
N LEU A 137 2.56 -7.03 -14.26
CA LEU A 137 2.87 -8.35 -14.81
C LEU A 137 4.23 -8.87 -14.34
N SER A 138 5.27 -8.03 -14.33
CA SER A 138 6.60 -8.44 -13.86
C SER A 138 6.61 -8.82 -12.37
N LEU A 139 5.74 -8.21 -11.57
CA LEU A 139 5.60 -8.48 -10.14
C LEU A 139 4.74 -9.71 -9.83
N PHE A 140 3.86 -10.12 -10.75
CA PHE A 140 3.14 -11.40 -10.68
C PHE A 140 3.99 -12.60 -11.13
N ILE A 141 5.10 -12.33 -11.84
CA ILE A 141 6.00 -13.34 -12.42
C ILE A 141 7.19 -13.65 -11.50
N VAL A 142 7.60 -12.70 -10.65
CA VAL A 142 8.59 -12.90 -9.57
C VAL A 142 7.95 -13.62 -8.39
#